data_AF-A0A7X0LSY2-F1
#
_entry.id   AF-A0A7X0LSY2-F1
#
_cell.length_a   1.000
_cell.length_b   1.000
_cell.length_c   1.000
_cell.angle_alpha   90.00
_cell.angle_beta   90.00
_cell.angle_gamma   90.00
#
_symmetry.space_group_name_H-M   'P 1'
#
loop_
_entity.id
_entity.type
_entity.pdbx_description
1 polymer ?
#
loop_
_entity_poly.entity_id
_entity_poly.type
_entity_poly.pdbx_seq_one_letter_code
_entity_poly.pdbx_strand_id
1 'polypeptide(L)'
;MNAAAPGSTLWRHTDFRRYWGGQAVTVAGFGITTIGTSVIAVVDLHASTMHVALIAVAGKLPPLLLSLHAGVLADRHRKRPIIISCDVLCALILASLPLAQLVAEVTLGQLYTVAFLVSALQVIGSNASISYLPVLLSGEQLRKGNSKLGATNSLADMAGNNLGGLLVTLLGAARAIALDALSYLICAFCMLRIRHREPKPAPRPAGTSQWTEIREGLDYTLNAPLVRSIVLSNATTSFALAASSALWSLYLLRRRPGPARALPAWHVRIARWQDPRPGGLCRRSGPRTRRGDRPDRRPGRRARGVDAGRRQSRHSAAHGRRTDYRLVRKACQPRA
;
A
#
# COMPACT_ATOMS: atom_id res chain seq x y z
N MET A 1 6.87 -30.16 -33.97
CA MET A 1 6.80 -28.70 -33.77
C MET A 1 5.54 -28.19 -34.44
N ASN A 2 4.50 -27.81 -33.69
CA ASN A 2 3.37 -27.09 -34.29
C ASN A 2 3.72 -25.60 -34.25
N ALA A 3 4.54 -25.17 -35.21
CA ALA A 3 4.66 -23.74 -35.50
C ALA A 3 3.28 -23.28 -35.96
N ALA A 4 2.57 -22.56 -35.08
CA ALA A 4 1.25 -22.03 -35.40
C ALA A 4 1.40 -21.07 -36.57
N ALA A 5 0.58 -21.26 -37.62
CA ALA A 5 0.64 -20.47 -38.84
C ALA A 5 0.61 -18.95 -38.56
N PRO A 6 1.35 -18.14 -39.36
CA PRO A 6 1.32 -16.69 -39.27
C PRO A 6 -0.12 -16.21 -39.57
N GLY A 7 -0.80 -15.72 -38.54
CA GLY A 7 -2.23 -15.35 -38.57
C GLY A 7 -3.08 -15.97 -37.47
N SER A 8 -2.56 -16.95 -36.71
CA SER A 8 -3.29 -17.50 -35.56
C SER A 8 -3.48 -16.42 -34.46
N THR A 9 -4.74 -16.11 -34.15
CA THR A 9 -5.09 -15.17 -33.09
C THR A 9 -4.53 -15.68 -31.76
N LEU A 10 -3.91 -14.79 -30.96
CA LEU A 10 -3.39 -15.10 -29.60
C LEU A 10 -4.41 -15.85 -28.72
N TRP A 11 -5.70 -15.66 -28.97
CA TRP A 11 -6.81 -16.32 -28.30
C TRP A 11 -6.94 -17.84 -28.60
N ARG A 12 -6.34 -18.33 -29.69
CA ARG A 12 -6.25 -19.76 -30.01
C ARG A 12 -5.04 -20.43 -29.35
N HIS A 13 -4.06 -19.64 -28.87
CA HIS A 13 -2.89 -20.17 -28.17
C HIS A 13 -3.24 -20.49 -26.71
N THR A 14 -3.70 -21.72 -26.48
CA THR A 14 -4.24 -22.17 -25.17
C THR A 14 -3.23 -22.01 -24.04
N ASP A 15 -1.95 -22.29 -24.31
CA ASP A 15 -0.88 -22.16 -23.31
C ASP A 15 -0.62 -20.69 -22.93
N PHE A 16 -0.71 -19.77 -23.90
CA PHE A 16 -0.62 -18.33 -23.61
C PHE A 16 -1.82 -17.85 -22.80
N ARG A 17 -3.04 -18.30 -23.11
CA ARG A 17 -4.24 -17.92 -22.35
C ARG A 17 -4.19 -18.38 -20.90
N ARG A 18 -3.65 -19.58 -20.65
CA ARG A 18 -3.44 -20.10 -19.28
C ARG A 18 -2.42 -19.26 -18.52
N TYR A 19 -1.27 -18.98 -19.15
CA TYR A 19 -0.25 -18.10 -18.60
C TYR A 19 -0.82 -16.70 -18.29
N TRP A 20 -1.45 -16.08 -19.28
CA TRP A 20 -2.06 -14.75 -19.20
C TRP A 20 -3.13 -14.64 -18.12
N GLY A 21 -4.06 -15.60 -18.07
CA GLY A 21 -5.12 -15.64 -17.06
C GLY A 21 -4.58 -15.85 -15.65
N GLY A 22 -3.61 -16.76 -15.48
CA GLY A 22 -2.96 -16.99 -14.18
C GLY A 22 -2.28 -15.73 -13.65
N GLN A 23 -1.47 -15.08 -14.49
CA GLN A 23 -0.77 -13.84 -14.12
C GLN A 23 -1.75 -12.72 -13.75
N ALA A 24 -2.81 -12.52 -14.53
CA ALA A 24 -3.81 -11.49 -14.24
C ALA A 24 -4.50 -11.72 -12.88
N VAL A 25 -4.83 -12.97 -12.55
CA VAL A 25 -5.47 -13.33 -11.28
C VAL A 25 -4.53 -13.06 -10.11
N THR A 26 -3.26 -13.44 -10.21
CA THR A 26 -2.27 -13.18 -9.16
C THR A 26 -1.98 -11.70 -8.95
N VAL A 27 -1.89 -10.91 -10.03
CA VAL A 27 -1.69 -9.45 -9.93
C VAL A 27 -2.89 -8.78 -9.24
N ALA A 28 -4.11 -9.18 -9.59
CA ALA A 28 -5.31 -8.67 -8.92
C ALA A 28 -5.37 -9.08 -7.45
N GLY A 29 -5.02 -10.33 -7.13
CA GLY A 29 -5.01 -10.86 -5.78
C GLY A 29 -4.02 -10.13 -4.87
N PHE A 30 -2.81 -9.82 -5.36
CA PHE A 30 -1.76 -9.19 -4.56
C PHE A 30 -2.16 -7.83 -3.96
N GLY A 31 -2.97 -7.05 -4.68
CA GLY A 31 -3.53 -5.79 -4.16
C GLY A 31 -4.40 -6.01 -2.91
N ILE A 32 -5.13 -7.13 -2.86
CA ILE A 32 -5.95 -7.53 -1.71
C ILE A 32 -5.05 -7.81 -0.49
N THR A 33 -3.96 -8.56 -0.66
CA THR A 33 -3.03 -8.86 0.44
C THR A 33 -2.34 -7.61 0.97
N THR A 34 -1.95 -6.69 0.09
CA THR A 34 -1.31 -5.43 0.48
C THR A 34 -2.21 -4.62 1.42
N ILE A 35 -3.50 -4.53 1.10
CA ILE A 35 -4.50 -3.85 1.93
C ILE A 35 -4.82 -4.66 3.17
N GLY A 36 -5.08 -5.95 3.02
CA GLY A 36 -5.45 -6.86 4.11
C GLY A 36 -4.39 -6.89 5.22
N THR A 37 -3.11 -7.01 4.87
CA THR A 37 -1.99 -7.02 5.83
C THR A 37 -1.94 -5.71 6.62
N SER A 38 -2.15 -4.58 5.95
CA SER A 38 -2.17 -3.26 6.60
C SER A 38 -3.38 -3.10 7.54
N VAL A 39 -4.53 -3.64 7.16
CA VAL A 39 -5.75 -3.62 7.98
C VAL A 39 -5.60 -4.50 9.22
N ILE A 40 -5.07 -5.73 9.09
CA ILE A 40 -4.78 -6.60 10.25
C ILE A 40 -3.85 -5.89 11.22
N ALA A 41 -2.78 -5.27 10.73
CA ALA A 41 -1.84 -4.55 11.57
C ALA A 41 -2.51 -3.43 12.38
N VAL A 42 -3.35 -2.61 11.76
CA VAL A 42 -3.95 -1.45 12.42
C VAL A 42 -5.16 -1.82 13.28
N VAL A 43 -6.03 -2.68 12.78
CA VAL A 43 -7.33 -2.99 13.40
C VAL A 43 -7.19 -4.09 14.45
N ASP A 44 -6.51 -5.18 14.12
CA ASP A 44 -6.41 -6.32 15.03
C ASP A 44 -5.26 -6.12 16.03
N LEU A 45 -4.12 -5.61 15.55
CA LEU A 45 -2.88 -5.50 16.33
C LEU A 45 -2.62 -4.09 16.91
N HIS A 46 -3.50 -3.12 16.66
CA HIS A 46 -3.39 -1.75 17.16
C HIS A 46 -2.03 -1.11 16.87
N ALA A 47 -1.45 -1.45 15.71
CA ALA A 47 -0.07 -1.12 15.40
C ALA A 47 0.10 0.38 15.11
N SER A 48 1.24 0.93 15.54
CA SER A 48 1.61 2.30 15.24
C SER A 48 1.95 2.50 13.76
N THR A 49 2.01 3.75 13.30
CA THR A 49 2.45 4.12 11.95
C THR A 49 3.83 3.54 11.61
N MET A 50 4.72 3.43 12.60
CA MET A 50 6.06 2.84 12.44
C MET A 50 5.99 1.36 12.07
N HIS A 51 5.10 0.59 12.69
CA HIS A 51 4.93 -0.83 12.38
C HIS A 51 4.40 -1.03 10.96
N VAL A 52 3.40 -0.25 10.53
CA VAL A 52 2.88 -0.30 9.15
C VAL A 52 3.97 0.06 8.14
N ALA A 53 4.80 1.06 8.44
CA ALA A 53 5.96 1.40 7.61
C ALA A 53 6.97 0.24 7.54
N LEU A 54 7.23 -0.45 8.64
CA LEU A 54 8.10 -1.64 8.67
C LEU A 54 7.55 -2.79 7.81
N ILE A 55 6.23 -3.03 7.81
CA ILE A 55 5.60 -4.02 6.91
C ILE A 55 5.86 -3.64 5.44
N ALA A 56 5.68 -2.37 5.09
CA ALA A 56 5.94 -1.88 3.73
C ALA A 56 7.42 -2.06 3.33
N VAL A 57 8.35 -1.75 4.24
CA VAL A 57 9.80 -1.96 4.01
C VAL A 57 10.10 -3.45 3.85
N ALA A 58 9.55 -4.31 4.70
CA ALA A 58 9.71 -5.76 4.60
C ALA A 58 9.23 -6.30 3.25
N GLY A 59 8.15 -5.73 2.69
CA GLY A 59 7.67 -6.06 1.35
C GLY A 59 8.50 -5.48 0.18
N LYS A 60 9.35 -4.46 0.41
CA LYS A 60 10.19 -3.84 -0.64
C LYS A 60 11.65 -4.26 -0.58
N LEU A 61 12.11 -4.77 0.56
CA LEU A 61 13.49 -5.18 0.79
C LEU A 61 13.93 -6.39 -0.07
N PRO A 62 13.15 -7.49 -0.19
CA PRO A 62 13.59 -8.64 -0.97
C PRO A 62 13.80 -8.34 -2.46
N PRO A 63 12.91 -7.63 -3.18
CA PRO A 63 13.16 -7.27 -4.58
C PRO A 63 14.45 -6.48 -4.77
N LEU A 64 14.80 -5.62 -3.82
CA LEU A 64 16.04 -4.84 -3.84
C LEU A 64 17.29 -5.75 -3.73
N LEU A 65 17.27 -6.72 -2.82
CA LEU A 65 18.43 -7.58 -2.52
C LEU A 65 18.54 -8.79 -3.46
N LEU A 66 17.41 -9.32 -3.88
CA LEU A 66 17.31 -10.62 -4.56
C LEU A 66 17.06 -10.51 -6.05
N SER A 67 16.81 -9.33 -6.62
CA SER A 67 16.53 -9.18 -8.07
C SER A 67 17.64 -9.74 -8.97
N LEU A 68 18.91 -9.45 -8.66
CA LEU A 68 20.06 -9.98 -9.42
C LEU A 68 20.16 -11.51 -9.32
N HIS A 69 20.03 -12.03 -8.10
CA HIS A 69 20.06 -13.47 -7.83
C HIS A 69 18.89 -14.20 -8.51
N ALA A 70 17.69 -13.59 -8.48
CA ALA A 70 16.49 -14.10 -9.12
C ALA A 70 16.64 -14.16 -10.64
N GLY A 71 17.31 -13.18 -11.27
CA GLY A 71 17.63 -13.21 -12.70
C GLY A 71 18.51 -14.41 -13.06
N VAL A 72 19.62 -14.57 -12.34
CA VAL A 72 20.53 -15.71 -12.54
C VAL A 72 19.83 -17.05 -12.29
N LEU A 73 18.98 -17.14 -11.27
CA LEU A 73 18.20 -18.36 -10.99
C LEU A 73 17.22 -18.68 -12.13
N ALA A 74 16.52 -17.67 -12.65
CA ALA A 74 15.61 -17.81 -13.79
C ALA A 74 16.34 -18.26 -15.06
N ASP A 75 17.57 -17.80 -15.27
CA ASP A 75 18.41 -18.22 -16.39
C ASP A 75 18.98 -19.62 -16.19
N ARG A 76 19.23 -20.01 -14.94
CA ARG A 76 19.82 -21.29 -14.56
C ARG A 76 18.90 -22.47 -14.67
N HIS A 77 17.64 -22.27 -14.38
CA HIS A 77 16.68 -23.37 -14.29
C HIS A 77 15.55 -23.23 -15.29
N ARG A 78 14.69 -24.26 -15.30
CA ARG A 78 13.41 -24.20 -15.99
C ARG A 78 12.53 -23.19 -15.27
N LYS A 79 11.97 -22.25 -16.02
CA LYS A 79 11.15 -21.13 -15.52
C LYS A 79 9.82 -21.65 -14.98
N ARG A 80 9.21 -22.64 -15.64
CA ARG A 80 7.89 -23.15 -15.24
C ARG A 80 7.86 -23.76 -13.82
N PRO A 81 8.78 -24.66 -13.43
CA PRO A 81 8.84 -25.14 -12.05
C PRO A 81 9.11 -24.04 -11.03
N ILE A 82 9.94 -23.04 -11.35
CA ILE A 82 10.18 -21.90 -10.45
C ILE A 82 8.87 -21.16 -10.18
N ILE A 83 8.15 -20.79 -11.24
CA ILE A 83 6.88 -20.05 -11.12
C ILE A 83 5.87 -20.84 -10.26
N ILE A 84 5.68 -22.13 -10.56
CA ILE A 84 4.74 -22.98 -9.81
C ILE A 84 5.15 -23.10 -8.33
N SER A 85 6.43 -23.34 -8.04
CA SER A 85 6.90 -23.46 -6.66
C SER A 85 6.74 -22.15 -5.90
N CYS A 86 7.07 -21.01 -6.52
CA CYS A 86 6.87 -19.69 -5.91
C CYS A 86 5.38 -19.44 -5.62
N ASP A 87 4.49 -19.71 -6.58
CA ASP A 87 3.05 -19.50 -6.39
C ASP A 87 2.49 -20.39 -5.26
N VAL A 88 2.85 -21.68 -5.24
CA VAL A 88 2.40 -22.59 -4.18
C VAL A 88 2.94 -22.17 -2.81
N LEU A 89 4.22 -21.79 -2.72
CA LEU A 89 4.79 -21.32 -1.46
C LEU A 89 4.16 -20.00 -1.01
N CYS A 90 3.89 -19.05 -1.91
CA CYS A 90 3.15 -17.83 -1.61
C CYS A 90 1.77 -18.15 -1.04
N ALA A 91 1.02 -19.07 -1.67
CA ALA A 91 -0.29 -19.48 -1.19
C ALA A 91 -0.23 -20.06 0.23
N LEU A 92 0.75 -20.93 0.51
CA LEU A 92 0.94 -21.52 1.85
C LEU A 92 1.30 -20.46 2.90
N ILE A 93 2.21 -19.55 2.56
CA ILE A 93 2.63 -18.48 3.48
C ILE A 93 1.46 -17.52 3.75
N LEU A 94 0.70 -17.14 2.72
CA LEU A 94 -0.48 -16.28 2.90
C LEU A 94 -1.59 -16.98 3.68
N ALA A 95 -1.81 -18.28 3.45
CA ALA A 95 -2.77 -19.08 4.21
C ALA A 95 -2.44 -19.17 5.71
N SER A 96 -1.17 -18.93 6.11
CA SER A 96 -0.80 -18.89 7.52
C SER A 96 -1.52 -17.78 8.30
N LEU A 97 -1.91 -16.67 7.67
CA LEU A 97 -2.61 -15.56 8.32
C LEU A 97 -4.06 -15.91 8.72
N PRO A 98 -4.94 -16.36 7.80
CA PRO A 98 -6.28 -16.81 8.18
C PRO A 98 -6.26 -18.05 9.06
N LEU A 99 -5.30 -18.97 8.88
CA LEU A 99 -5.15 -20.12 9.77
C LEU A 99 -4.77 -19.67 11.18
N ALA A 100 -3.82 -18.74 11.32
CA ALA A 100 -3.45 -18.19 12.62
C ALA A 100 -4.69 -17.61 13.31
N GLN A 101 -5.54 -16.81 12.66
CA GLN A 101 -6.77 -16.30 13.28
C GLN A 101 -7.75 -17.36 13.80
N LEU A 102 -7.69 -18.60 13.30
CA LEU A 102 -8.59 -19.69 13.73
C LEU A 102 -8.06 -20.47 14.94
N VAL A 103 -6.74 -20.58 15.10
CA VAL A 103 -6.10 -21.44 16.10
C VAL A 103 -5.13 -20.71 17.05
N ALA A 104 -4.77 -19.47 16.76
CA ALA A 104 -3.78 -18.69 17.50
C ALA A 104 -4.04 -17.17 17.38
N GLU A 105 -3.18 -16.36 17.99
CA GLU A 105 -3.18 -14.91 17.77
C GLU A 105 -2.22 -14.54 16.63
N VAL A 106 -2.66 -13.69 15.71
CA VAL A 106 -1.79 -13.12 14.68
C VAL A 106 -0.85 -12.14 15.33
N THR A 107 0.44 -12.21 15.03
CA THR A 107 1.45 -11.30 15.61
C THR A 107 2.05 -10.36 14.55
N LEU A 108 2.60 -9.22 14.99
CA LEU A 108 3.34 -8.31 14.10
C LEU A 108 4.55 -9.00 13.45
N GLY A 109 5.23 -9.87 14.21
CA GLY A 109 6.33 -10.68 13.69
C GLY A 109 5.91 -11.53 12.50
N GLN A 110 4.75 -12.20 12.59
CA GLN A 110 4.19 -12.97 11.48
C GLN A 110 3.91 -12.10 10.26
N LEU A 111 3.34 -10.89 10.43
CA LEU A 111 3.08 -9.98 9.29
C LEU A 111 4.38 -9.54 8.60
N TYR A 112 5.44 -9.25 9.36
CA TYR A 112 6.75 -8.92 8.78
C TYR A 112 7.34 -10.10 8.01
N THR A 113 7.30 -11.30 8.59
CA THR A 113 7.79 -12.51 7.95
C THR A 113 7.01 -12.85 6.68
N VAL A 114 5.67 -12.78 6.72
CA VAL A 114 4.82 -13.01 5.55
C VAL A 114 5.11 -11.99 4.46
N ALA A 115 5.15 -10.69 4.78
CA ALA A 115 5.44 -9.64 3.81
C ALA A 115 6.82 -9.84 3.14
N PHE A 116 7.84 -10.19 3.92
CA PHE A 116 9.19 -10.45 3.41
C PHE A 116 9.25 -11.70 2.53
N LEU A 117 8.74 -12.83 3.01
CA LEU A 117 8.85 -14.10 2.28
C LEU A 117 8.01 -14.11 1.00
N VAL A 118 6.78 -13.59 1.05
CA VAL A 118 5.93 -13.48 -0.14
C VAL A 118 6.60 -12.58 -1.18
N SER A 119 7.16 -11.44 -0.77
CA SER A 119 7.86 -10.55 -1.70
C SER A 119 9.15 -11.17 -2.27
N ALA A 120 9.90 -11.94 -1.47
CA ALA A 120 11.06 -12.70 -1.93
C ALA A 120 10.70 -13.74 -3.00
N LEU A 121 9.62 -14.47 -2.79
CA LEU A 121 9.14 -15.45 -3.77
C LEU A 121 8.58 -14.78 -5.03
N GLN A 122 7.90 -13.64 -4.89
CA GLN A 122 7.39 -12.87 -6.03
C GLN A 122 8.50 -12.34 -6.93
N VAL A 123 9.60 -11.80 -6.39
CA VAL A 123 10.71 -11.34 -7.25
C VAL A 123 11.34 -12.50 -8.03
N ILE A 124 11.45 -13.68 -7.42
CA ILE A 124 11.94 -14.88 -8.09
C ILE A 124 10.97 -15.33 -9.20
N GLY A 125 9.68 -15.46 -8.87
CA GLY A 125 8.64 -15.92 -9.80
C GLY A 125 8.40 -14.95 -10.96
N SER A 126 8.44 -13.63 -10.71
CA SER A 126 8.25 -12.59 -11.73
C SER A 126 9.41 -12.55 -12.74
N ASN A 127 10.66 -12.65 -12.29
CA ASN A 127 11.81 -12.76 -13.19
C ASN A 127 11.72 -14.01 -14.07
N ALA A 128 11.33 -15.15 -13.49
CA ALA A 128 11.08 -16.37 -14.27
C ALA A 128 9.93 -16.19 -15.28
N SER A 129 8.87 -15.46 -14.92
CA SER A 129 7.70 -15.20 -15.77
C SER A 129 8.06 -14.33 -16.98
N ILE A 130 8.84 -13.26 -16.80
CA ILE A 130 9.33 -12.41 -17.89
C ILE A 130 10.13 -13.24 -18.90
N SER A 131 11.02 -14.10 -18.42
CA SER A 131 11.84 -14.98 -19.27
C SER A 131 11.07 -16.16 -19.85
N TYR A 132 9.86 -16.46 -19.35
CA TYR A 132 9.02 -17.55 -19.86
C TYR A 132 8.19 -17.14 -21.08
N LEU A 133 7.79 -15.87 -21.19
CA LEU A 133 6.97 -15.41 -22.31
C LEU A 133 7.63 -15.59 -23.70
N PRO A 134 8.92 -15.29 -23.90
CA PRO A 134 9.62 -15.55 -25.17
C PRO A 134 9.76 -17.04 -25.50
N VAL A 135 9.61 -17.94 -24.52
CA VAL A 135 9.56 -19.40 -24.76
C VAL A 135 8.21 -19.80 -25.37
N LEU A 136 7.14 -19.09 -25.03
CA LEU A 136 5.78 -19.37 -25.52
C LEU A 136 5.45 -18.70 -26.85
N LEU A 137 5.99 -17.50 -27.11
CA LEU A 137 5.64 -16.67 -28.27
C LEU A 137 6.90 -16.19 -28.98
N SER A 138 6.89 -16.24 -30.32
CA SER A 138 7.98 -15.74 -31.16
C SER A 138 7.55 -14.54 -32.01
N GLY A 139 8.52 -13.69 -32.38
CA GLY A 139 8.37 -12.60 -33.34
C GLY A 139 7.21 -11.64 -33.03
N GLU A 140 6.31 -11.45 -34.00
CA GLU A 140 5.19 -10.50 -33.87
C GLU A 140 4.20 -10.89 -32.76
N GLN A 141 4.04 -12.19 -32.46
CA GLN A 141 3.17 -12.66 -31.39
C GLN A 141 3.69 -12.24 -30.02
N LEU A 142 5.01 -12.21 -29.82
CA LEU A 142 5.62 -11.74 -28.56
C LEU A 142 5.30 -10.26 -28.31
N ARG A 143 5.40 -9.41 -29.33
CA ARG A 143 5.03 -7.99 -29.23
C ARG A 143 3.55 -7.83 -28.84
N LYS A 144 2.65 -8.50 -29.57
CA LYS A 144 1.20 -8.48 -29.29
C LYS A 144 0.88 -9.07 -27.90
N GLY A 145 1.60 -10.10 -27.48
CA GLY A 145 1.50 -10.73 -26.16
C GLY A 145 1.90 -9.79 -25.04
N ASN A 146 3.04 -9.10 -25.17
CA ASN A 146 3.52 -8.09 -24.23
C ASN A 146 2.52 -6.93 -24.07
N SER A 147 1.98 -6.40 -25.16
CA SER A 147 0.97 -5.33 -25.09
C SER A 147 -0.28 -5.78 -24.34
N LYS A 148 -0.76 -7.00 -24.56
CA LYS A 148 -1.93 -7.54 -23.84
C LYS A 148 -1.64 -7.82 -22.37
N LEU A 149 -0.50 -8.41 -22.06
CA LEU A 149 -0.08 -8.66 -20.67
C LEU A 149 0.05 -7.35 -19.92
N GLY A 150 0.71 -6.35 -20.50
CA GLY A 150 0.83 -5.01 -19.91
C GLY A 150 -0.54 -4.39 -19.62
N ALA A 151 -1.43 -4.31 -20.61
CA ALA A 151 -2.76 -3.74 -20.44
C ALA A 151 -3.60 -4.49 -19.38
N THR A 152 -3.52 -5.82 -19.37
CA THR A 152 -4.28 -6.65 -18.43
C THR A 152 -3.72 -6.54 -17.02
N ASN A 153 -2.40 -6.52 -16.86
CA ASN A 153 -1.76 -6.38 -15.55
C ASN A 153 -2.04 -4.99 -14.96
N SER A 154 -2.02 -3.93 -15.77
CA SER A 154 -2.42 -2.59 -15.28
C SER A 154 -3.87 -2.57 -14.81
N LEU A 155 -4.79 -3.18 -15.58
CA LEU A 155 -6.19 -3.28 -15.18
C LEU A 155 -6.37 -4.14 -13.92
N ALA A 156 -5.67 -5.27 -13.85
CA ALA A 156 -5.70 -6.19 -12.71
C ALA A 156 -5.14 -5.53 -11.45
N ASP A 157 -4.03 -4.80 -11.54
CA ASP A 157 -3.43 -4.09 -10.40
C ASP A 157 -4.35 -2.97 -9.90
N MET A 158 -4.92 -2.17 -10.83
CA MET A 158 -5.94 -1.18 -10.46
C MET A 158 -7.16 -1.84 -9.81
N ALA A 159 -7.70 -2.90 -10.41
CA ALA A 159 -8.86 -3.61 -9.88
C ALA A 159 -8.55 -4.24 -8.52
N GLY A 160 -7.40 -4.88 -8.36
CA GLY A 160 -6.96 -5.53 -7.13
C GLY A 160 -6.85 -4.57 -5.96
N ASN A 161 -6.21 -3.41 -6.16
CA ASN A 161 -6.10 -2.40 -5.11
C ASN A 161 -7.47 -1.77 -4.74
N ASN A 162 -8.36 -1.54 -5.71
CA ASN A 162 -9.68 -0.98 -5.41
C ASN A 162 -10.63 -2.01 -4.77
N LEU A 163 -10.66 -3.23 -5.30
CA LEU A 163 -11.49 -4.32 -4.80
C LEU A 163 -10.96 -4.87 -3.48
N GLY A 164 -9.66 -4.79 -3.21
CA GLY A 164 -9.06 -5.24 -1.96
C GLY A 164 -9.67 -4.55 -0.74
N GLY A 165 -9.82 -3.22 -0.78
CA GLY A 165 -10.50 -2.49 0.30
C GLY A 165 -11.96 -2.91 0.49
N LEU A 166 -12.70 -3.13 -0.61
CA LEU A 166 -14.08 -3.59 -0.57
C LEU A 166 -14.19 -5.01 0.01
N LEU A 167 -13.37 -5.94 -0.47
CA LEU A 167 -13.34 -7.34 -0.01
C LEU A 167 -12.96 -7.43 1.46
N VAL A 168 -11.95 -6.66 1.90
CA VAL A 168 -11.56 -6.58 3.31
C VAL A 168 -12.70 -6.03 4.16
N THR A 169 -13.46 -5.04 3.66
CA THR A 169 -14.61 -4.48 4.39
C THR A 169 -15.77 -5.48 4.49
N LEU A 170 -16.05 -6.23 3.43
CA LEU A 170 -17.19 -7.16 3.36
C LEU A 170 -16.91 -8.51 4.04
N LEU A 171 -15.69 -9.04 3.88
CA LEU A 171 -15.33 -10.39 4.30
C LEU A 171 -14.43 -10.40 5.54
N GLY A 172 -13.84 -9.27 5.90
CA GLY A 172 -12.74 -9.19 6.86
C GLY A 172 -11.38 -9.44 6.20
N ALA A 173 -10.32 -8.93 6.82
CA ALA A 173 -8.99 -8.92 6.23
C ALA A 173 -8.42 -10.31 5.98
N ALA A 174 -8.54 -11.23 6.94
CA ALA A 174 -8.00 -12.58 6.79
C ALA A 174 -8.70 -13.40 5.71
N ARG A 175 -10.04 -13.31 5.59
CA ARG A 175 -10.79 -14.00 4.53
C ARG A 175 -10.47 -13.41 3.15
N ALA A 176 -10.27 -12.09 3.07
CA ALA A 176 -9.82 -11.45 1.84
C ALA A 176 -8.42 -11.92 1.42
N ILE A 177 -7.48 -12.05 2.38
CA ILE A 177 -6.15 -12.62 2.12
C ILE A 177 -6.24 -14.10 1.70
N ALA A 178 -7.17 -14.87 2.26
CA ALA A 178 -7.40 -16.24 1.82
C ALA A 178 -7.83 -16.31 0.33
N LEU A 179 -8.62 -15.35 -0.15
CA LEU A 179 -8.95 -15.25 -1.58
C LEU A 179 -7.72 -14.96 -2.43
N ASP A 180 -6.78 -14.14 -1.94
CA ASP A 180 -5.50 -13.96 -2.63
C ASP A 180 -4.64 -15.23 -2.62
N ALA A 181 -4.58 -15.96 -1.51
CA ALA A 181 -3.89 -17.25 -1.47
C ALA A 181 -4.44 -18.24 -2.53
N LEU A 182 -5.76 -18.24 -2.75
CA LEU A 182 -6.38 -19.00 -3.84
C LEU A 182 -5.98 -18.48 -5.23
N SER A 183 -5.75 -17.18 -5.38
CA SER A 183 -5.29 -16.56 -6.63
C SER A 183 -3.96 -17.18 -7.10
N TYR A 184 -3.02 -17.37 -6.17
CA TYR A 184 -1.74 -18.05 -6.41
C TYR A 184 -1.92 -19.52 -6.80
N LEU A 185 -2.81 -20.25 -6.11
CA LEU A 185 -3.09 -21.65 -6.47
C LEU A 185 -3.73 -21.76 -7.86
N ILE A 186 -4.61 -20.83 -8.23
CA ILE A 186 -5.20 -20.75 -9.58
C ILE A 186 -4.10 -20.51 -10.62
N CYS A 187 -3.14 -19.62 -10.35
CA CYS A 187 -2.01 -19.40 -11.26
C CYS A 187 -1.13 -20.64 -11.38
N ALA A 188 -0.74 -21.26 -10.26
CA ALA A 188 0.01 -22.51 -10.24
C ALA A 188 -0.70 -23.63 -11.03
N PHE A 189 -2.02 -23.77 -10.85
CA PHE A 189 -2.83 -24.73 -11.61
C PHE A 189 -2.86 -24.41 -13.11
N CYS A 190 -3.04 -23.15 -13.48
CA CYS A 190 -2.96 -22.70 -14.87
C CYS A 190 -1.60 -23.04 -15.50
N MET A 191 -0.50 -22.80 -14.78
CA MET A 191 0.86 -23.15 -15.20
C MET A 191 1.09 -24.66 -15.27
N LEU A 192 0.50 -25.46 -14.39
CA LEU A 192 0.53 -26.92 -14.43
C LEU A 192 -0.21 -27.48 -15.66
N ARG A 193 -1.23 -26.77 -16.16
CA ARG A 193 -1.99 -27.18 -17.35
C ARG A 193 -1.32 -26.80 -18.67
N ILE A 194 -0.27 -25.98 -18.65
CA ILE A 194 0.51 -25.65 -19.86
C ILE A 194 1.18 -26.91 -20.39
N ARG A 195 0.95 -27.24 -21.66
CA ARG A 195 1.49 -28.45 -22.29
C ARG A 195 2.88 -28.22 -22.88
N HIS A 196 3.23 -26.97 -23.17
CA HIS A 196 4.55 -26.63 -23.68
C HIS A 196 5.66 -27.15 -22.76
N ARG A 197 6.56 -27.96 -23.34
CA ARG A 197 7.70 -28.54 -22.64
C ARG A 197 8.90 -27.62 -22.81
N GLU A 198 9.28 -27.00 -21.71
CA GLU A 198 10.39 -26.07 -21.69
C GLU A 198 11.71 -26.77 -22.07
N PRO A 199 12.48 -26.22 -23.03
CA PRO A 199 13.80 -26.76 -23.35
C PRO A 199 14.69 -26.73 -22.11
N LYS A 200 15.58 -27.72 -21.98
CA LYS A 200 16.58 -27.69 -20.89
C LYS A 200 17.47 -26.46 -21.09
N PRO A 201 17.82 -25.72 -20.02
CA PRO A 201 18.85 -24.69 -20.08
C PRO A 201 20.12 -25.26 -20.72
N ALA A 202 20.81 -24.45 -21.54
CA ALA A 202 22.04 -24.87 -22.21
C ALA A 202 23.08 -25.36 -21.17
N PRO A 203 23.91 -26.36 -21.53
CA PRO A 203 25.01 -26.80 -20.67
C PRO A 203 25.93 -25.63 -20.37
N ARG A 204 26.21 -25.39 -19.09
CA ARG A 204 27.15 -24.35 -18.66
C ARG A 204 28.58 -24.91 -18.57
N PRO A 205 29.60 -24.07 -18.80
CA PRO A 205 30.97 -24.41 -18.44
C PRO A 205 31.06 -24.79 -16.95
N ALA A 206 31.72 -25.90 -16.65
CA ALA A 206 31.92 -26.36 -15.28
C ALA A 206 32.72 -25.30 -14.48
N GLY A 207 32.27 -24.97 -13.27
CA GLY A 207 32.94 -24.01 -12.37
C GLY A 207 32.43 -22.56 -12.44
N THR A 208 31.39 -22.26 -13.21
CA THR A 208 30.79 -20.91 -13.27
C THR A 208 30.02 -20.56 -11.99
N SER A 209 30.61 -19.70 -11.16
CA SER A 209 29.97 -19.16 -9.95
C SER A 209 28.84 -18.19 -10.30
N GLN A 210 27.76 -18.20 -9.50
CA GLN A 210 26.66 -17.23 -9.65
C GLN A 210 27.17 -15.78 -9.59
N TRP A 211 28.15 -15.52 -8.73
CA TRP A 211 28.75 -14.20 -8.59
C TRP A 211 29.49 -13.73 -9.85
N THR A 212 30.08 -14.66 -10.61
CA THR A 212 30.75 -14.33 -11.86
C THR A 212 29.73 -13.89 -12.91
N GLU A 213 28.61 -14.61 -13.05
CA GLU A 213 27.52 -14.23 -13.96
C GLU A 213 26.87 -12.88 -13.58
N ILE A 214 26.70 -12.62 -12.27
CA ILE A 214 26.18 -11.33 -11.80
C ILE A 214 27.15 -10.19 -12.19
N ARG A 215 28.46 -10.38 -11.99
CA ARG A 215 29.48 -9.38 -12.35
C ARG A 215 29.54 -9.16 -13.85
N GLU A 216 29.57 -10.22 -14.65
CA GLU A 216 29.55 -10.12 -16.11
C GLU A 216 28.30 -9.38 -16.62
N GLY A 217 27.13 -9.67 -16.05
CA GLY A 217 25.88 -8.96 -16.39
C GLY A 217 25.91 -7.48 -16.00
N LEU A 218 26.50 -7.16 -14.84
CA LEU A 218 26.65 -5.78 -14.39
C LEU A 218 27.66 -5.01 -15.27
N ASP A 219 28.80 -5.62 -15.56
CA ASP A 219 29.84 -5.06 -16.44
C ASP A 219 29.27 -4.83 -17.84
N TYR A 220 28.52 -5.79 -18.38
CA TYR A 220 27.84 -5.62 -19.67
C TYR A 220 26.85 -4.45 -19.64
N THR A 221 26.05 -4.35 -18.58
CA THR A 221 25.05 -3.27 -18.41
C THR A 221 25.72 -1.90 -18.32
N LEU A 222 26.87 -1.79 -17.66
CA LEU A 222 27.60 -0.54 -17.49
C LEU A 222 28.41 -0.14 -18.74
N ASN A 223 28.90 -1.11 -19.51
CA ASN A 223 29.73 -0.88 -20.69
C ASN A 223 28.91 -0.72 -21.98
N ALA A 224 27.72 -1.32 -22.09
CA ALA A 224 26.87 -1.20 -23.26
C ALA A 224 26.02 0.10 -23.19
N PRO A 225 26.29 1.14 -24.01
CA PRO A 225 25.68 2.46 -23.86
C PRO A 225 24.16 2.46 -24.04
N LEU A 226 23.63 1.61 -24.92
CA LEU A 226 22.18 1.45 -25.13
C LEU A 226 21.49 0.85 -23.90
N VAL A 227 22.06 -0.24 -23.36
CA VAL A 227 21.50 -0.93 -22.18
C VAL A 227 21.58 -0.03 -20.95
N ARG A 228 22.73 0.63 -20.75
CA ARG A 228 22.92 1.61 -19.67
C ARG A 228 21.87 2.72 -19.72
N SER A 229 21.59 3.27 -20.90
CA SER A 229 20.60 4.34 -21.07
C SER A 229 19.19 3.88 -20.72
N ILE A 230 18.82 2.65 -21.11
CA ILE A 230 17.52 2.05 -20.77
C ILE A 230 17.41 1.83 -19.25
N VAL A 231 18.46 1.30 -18.62
CA VAL A 231 18.49 1.06 -17.16
C VAL A 231 18.40 2.37 -16.39
N LEU A 232 19.19 3.39 -16.76
CA LEU A 232 19.15 4.70 -16.12
C LEU A 232 17.80 5.40 -16.31
N SER A 233 17.22 5.33 -17.51
CA SER A 233 15.89 5.85 -17.78
C SER A 233 14.85 5.17 -16.88
N ASN A 234 14.83 3.84 -16.84
CA ASN A 234 13.87 3.10 -16.02
C ASN A 234 14.05 3.34 -14.52
N ALA A 235 15.30 3.43 -14.04
CA ALA A 235 15.61 3.75 -12.65
C ALA A 235 15.12 5.16 -12.28
N THR A 236 15.38 6.14 -13.14
CA THR A 236 14.96 7.54 -12.93
C THR A 236 13.43 7.65 -12.92
N THR A 237 12.75 7.02 -13.88
CA THR A 237 11.29 7.00 -13.95
C THR A 237 10.68 6.32 -12.72
N SER A 238 11.20 5.16 -12.31
CA SER A 238 10.73 4.43 -11.13
C SER A 238 10.92 5.23 -9.84
N PHE A 239 12.08 5.88 -9.70
CA PHE A 239 12.37 6.76 -8.56
C PHE A 239 11.41 7.96 -8.52
N ALA A 240 11.20 8.63 -9.66
CA ALA A 240 10.29 9.76 -9.77
C ALA A 240 8.86 9.35 -9.39
N LEU A 241 8.35 8.24 -9.91
CA LEU A 241 7.03 7.70 -9.56
C LEU A 241 6.88 7.40 -8.06
N ALA A 242 7.90 6.79 -7.45
CA ALA A 242 7.90 6.49 -6.02
C ALA A 242 7.92 7.79 -5.18
N ALA A 243 8.77 8.75 -5.53
CA ALA A 243 8.85 10.05 -4.88
C ALA A 243 7.53 10.83 -5.00
N SER A 244 6.94 10.86 -6.20
CA SER A 244 5.64 11.49 -6.46
C SER A 244 4.54 10.85 -5.61
N SER A 245 4.48 9.52 -5.54
CA SER A 245 3.46 8.80 -4.75
C SER A 245 3.56 9.11 -3.25
N ALA A 246 4.77 9.15 -2.71
CA ALA A 246 5.03 9.48 -1.32
C ALA A 246 4.66 10.95 -1.00
N LEU A 247 5.11 11.89 -1.84
CA LEU A 247 4.82 13.31 -1.68
C LEU A 247 3.31 13.61 -1.83
N TRP A 248 2.63 12.95 -2.76
CA TRP A 248 1.19 13.10 -2.97
C TRP A 248 0.40 12.67 -1.74
N SER A 249 0.75 11.51 -1.16
CA SER A 249 0.13 11.01 0.07
C SER A 249 0.34 11.97 1.25
N LEU A 250 1.55 12.48 1.43
CA LEU A 250 1.85 13.50 2.46
C LEU A 250 1.10 14.81 2.23
N TYR A 251 1.04 15.27 0.98
CA TYR A 251 0.32 16.49 0.62
C TYR A 251 -1.18 16.37 0.94
N LEU A 252 -1.83 15.27 0.55
CA LEU A 252 -3.24 15.01 0.85
C LEU A 252 -3.51 14.93 2.36
N LEU A 253 -2.60 14.34 3.14
CA LEU A 253 -2.73 14.25 4.59
C LEU A 253 -2.54 15.62 5.28
N ARG A 254 -1.62 16.46 4.80
CA ARG A 254 -1.36 17.79 5.36
C ARG A 254 -2.40 18.83 4.95
N ARG A 255 -2.96 18.74 3.74
CA ARG A 255 -3.96 19.67 3.22
C ARG A 255 -5.41 19.29 3.54
N ARG A 256 -5.66 18.34 4.46
CA ARG A 256 -7.04 18.09 4.91
C ARG A 256 -7.70 19.42 5.30
N PRO A 257 -8.78 19.84 4.62
CA PRO A 257 -9.61 20.93 5.12
C PRO A 257 -10.12 20.52 6.51
N GLY A 258 -10.31 21.49 7.40
CA GLY A 258 -10.95 21.27 8.71
C GLY A 258 -12.32 20.55 8.63
N PRO A 259 -12.95 20.30 9.78
CA PRO A 259 -13.86 19.17 9.99
C PRO A 259 -15.02 19.13 8.98
N ALA A 260 -15.20 17.94 8.40
CA ALA A 260 -16.42 17.38 7.82
C ALA A 260 -17.60 18.37 7.60
N ARG A 261 -17.54 19.15 6.53
CA ARG A 261 -18.74 19.57 5.80
C ARG A 261 -18.45 19.32 4.32
N ALA A 262 -19.25 18.42 3.73
CA ALA A 262 -19.15 17.92 2.36
C ALA A 262 -18.15 16.78 2.12
N LEU A 263 -18.26 15.68 2.88
CA LEU A 263 -18.13 14.37 2.24
C LEU A 263 -19.49 14.04 1.61
N PRO A 264 -19.55 13.59 0.34
CA PRO A 264 -20.80 13.19 -0.29
C PRO A 264 -21.50 12.09 0.53
N ALA A 265 -22.83 12.17 0.61
CA ALA A 265 -23.68 11.47 1.59
C ALA A 265 -23.53 9.93 1.66
N TRP A 266 -22.89 9.31 0.67
CA TRP A 266 -22.64 7.87 0.65
C TRP A 266 -21.58 7.42 1.69
N HIS A 267 -20.61 8.27 2.07
CA HIS A 267 -19.62 7.93 3.10
C HIS A 267 -20.18 7.97 4.54
N VAL A 268 -21.14 8.85 4.83
CA VAL A 268 -21.76 8.96 6.16
C VAL A 268 -22.62 7.72 6.47
N ARG A 269 -23.14 7.04 5.44
CA ARG A 269 -23.95 5.82 5.60
C ARG A 269 -23.13 4.62 6.07
N ILE A 270 -21.84 4.55 5.74
CA ILE A 270 -20.95 3.45 6.13
C ILE A 270 -20.51 3.60 7.59
N ALA A 271 -20.18 4.82 8.02
CA ALA A 271 -19.84 5.10 9.43
C ALA A 271 -21.02 4.85 10.38
N ARG A 272 -22.26 5.04 9.91
CA ARG A 272 -23.47 4.79 10.71
C ARG A 272 -23.81 3.30 10.85
N TRP A 273 -23.17 2.42 10.08
CA TRP A 273 -23.37 0.97 10.13
C TRP A 273 -22.43 0.28 11.13
N GLN A 274 -21.37 0.97 11.60
CA GLN A 274 -20.36 0.45 12.52
C GLN A 274 -20.59 0.81 14.00
N ASP A 275 -21.70 1.49 14.34
CA ASP A 275 -22.02 1.84 15.73
C ASP A 275 -23.19 0.96 16.24
N PRO A 276 -22.93 -0.13 16.99
CA PRO A 276 -23.96 -1.02 17.49
C PRO A 276 -24.55 -0.49 18.81
N ARG A 277 -25.01 0.76 18.82
CA ARG A 277 -25.74 1.30 19.98
C ARG A 277 -27.23 1.47 19.65
N PRO A 278 -28.13 0.73 20.31
CA PRO A 278 -29.56 0.93 20.14
C PRO A 278 -29.96 2.32 20.66
N GLY A 279 -30.85 2.97 19.92
CA GLY A 279 -31.16 4.39 20.06
C GLY A 279 -31.52 4.84 21.46
N GLY A 280 -30.82 5.87 21.93
CA GLY A 280 -31.24 6.72 23.04
C GLY A 280 -31.56 8.12 22.52
N LEU A 281 -32.84 8.44 22.40
CA LEU A 281 -33.32 9.81 22.16
C LEU A 281 -32.93 10.71 23.35
N CYS A 282 -31.84 11.47 23.21
CA CYS A 282 -31.56 12.57 24.12
C CYS A 282 -32.56 13.72 23.86
N ARG A 283 -33.67 13.73 24.61
CA ARG A 283 -34.56 14.88 24.78
C ARG A 283 -33.74 16.10 25.23
N ARG A 284 -33.65 17.12 24.37
CA ARG A 284 -33.18 18.45 24.77
C ARG A 284 -34.21 19.11 25.70
N SER A 285 -33.98 19.01 27.00
CA SER A 285 -34.64 19.86 28.00
C SER A 285 -33.99 21.24 28.02
N GLY A 286 -34.63 22.21 27.35
CA GLY A 286 -34.27 23.62 27.46
C GLY A 286 -34.81 24.24 28.76
N PRO A 287 -34.09 25.18 29.40
CA PRO A 287 -34.54 25.78 30.65
C PRO A 287 -35.70 26.76 30.41
N ARG A 288 -36.81 26.53 31.13
CA ARG A 288 -37.95 27.44 31.25
C ARG A 288 -37.52 28.72 32.00
N THR A 289 -37.51 29.86 31.33
CA THR A 289 -37.39 31.17 31.98
C THR A 289 -38.71 31.51 32.67
N ARG A 290 -38.72 31.51 34.00
CA ARG A 290 -39.80 32.07 34.83
C ARG A 290 -39.65 33.59 34.91
N ARG A 291 -40.73 34.28 34.54
CA ARG A 291 -41.05 35.69 34.82
C ARG A 291 -41.13 35.89 36.34
N GLY A 292 -40.60 37.01 36.85
CA GLY A 292 -40.76 37.41 38.25
C GLY A 292 -39.98 38.67 38.60
N ASP A 293 -40.67 39.81 38.46
CA ASP A 293 -40.70 41.00 39.32
C ASP A 293 -39.44 41.82 39.72
N ARG A 294 -39.52 43.12 39.41
CA ARG A 294 -38.76 44.25 39.95
C ARG A 294 -39.24 44.58 41.38
N PRO A 295 -38.40 45.20 42.24
CA PRO A 295 -38.35 46.67 42.41
C PRO A 295 -36.89 47.17 42.55
N ASP A 296 -36.43 48.38 42.21
CA ASP A 296 -36.79 49.80 42.43
C ASP A 296 -35.69 50.51 43.28
N ARG A 297 -35.28 51.71 42.84
CA ARG A 297 -34.56 52.83 43.53
C ARG A 297 -33.06 52.76 43.94
N ARG A 298 -32.21 53.38 43.09
CA ARG A 298 -31.50 54.70 43.20
C ARG A 298 -30.69 55.12 44.49
N PRO A 299 -29.76 56.12 44.38
CA PRO A 299 -28.37 56.02 44.84
C PRO A 299 -27.90 57.13 45.82
N GLY A 300 -26.66 57.03 46.34
CA GLY A 300 -25.92 58.13 47.01
C GLY A 300 -24.40 57.99 46.75
N ARG A 301 -23.76 58.94 46.04
CA ARG A 301 -23.10 60.18 46.52
C ARG A 301 -21.86 59.89 47.38
N ARG A 302 -20.64 60.19 46.90
CA ARG A 302 -19.82 61.44 47.08
C ARG A 302 -18.46 60.95 47.63
N ALA A 303 -17.29 61.56 47.48
CA ALA A 303 -16.81 62.77 46.82
C ALA A 303 -15.27 62.78 46.91
N ARG A 304 -14.63 63.44 45.93
CA ARG A 304 -13.53 64.44 46.02
C ARG A 304 -12.20 64.12 46.74
N GLY A 305 -11.14 64.67 46.13
CA GLY A 305 -9.91 65.13 46.81
C GLY A 305 -8.64 64.72 46.04
N VAL A 306 -8.22 65.43 44.98
CA VAL A 306 -7.39 66.66 44.95
C VAL A 306 -5.90 66.40 45.17
N ASP A 307 -5.16 66.66 44.09
CA ASP A 307 -3.82 67.25 43.92
C ASP A 307 -2.76 67.13 45.02
N ALA A 308 -1.55 66.72 44.62
CA ALA A 308 -0.45 67.65 44.31
C ALA A 308 0.93 66.95 44.42
N GLY A 309 1.89 67.40 43.61
CA GLY A 309 3.28 67.47 44.08
C GLY A 309 4.36 66.70 43.31
N ARG A 310 4.92 67.37 42.30
CA ARG A 310 6.36 67.61 42.06
C ARG A 310 7.40 66.44 42.11
N ARG A 311 8.08 66.37 40.94
CA ARG A 311 9.53 66.45 40.68
C ARG A 311 10.47 65.26 40.95
N GLN A 312 11.34 65.10 39.93
CA GLN A 312 12.77 64.70 39.97
C GLN A 312 13.03 63.21 40.21
N SER A 313 13.47 62.42 39.21
CA SER A 313 14.73 62.42 38.43
C SER A 313 15.66 61.30 38.91
N ARG A 314 16.27 60.62 37.93
CA ARG A 314 17.50 59.80 37.97
C ARG A 314 17.35 58.27 38.05
N HIS A 315 17.77 57.69 36.91
CA HIS A 315 18.80 56.67 36.72
C HIS A 315 18.76 55.31 37.43
N SER A 316 18.99 54.30 36.57
CA SER A 316 19.60 52.98 36.84
C SER A 316 18.73 52.00 37.62
N ALA A 317 18.83 50.69 37.46
CA ALA A 317 19.28 49.77 36.44
C ALA A 317 18.91 48.38 37.03
N ALA A 318 18.72 47.40 36.15
CA ALA A 318 18.83 45.97 36.43
C ALA A 318 17.69 45.22 37.17
N HIS A 319 17.30 44.12 36.50
CA HIS A 319 16.98 42.81 37.04
C HIS A 319 15.55 42.51 37.56
N GLY A 320 14.80 41.83 36.69
CA GLY A 320 14.47 40.43 36.96
C GLY A 320 13.00 40.08 37.19
N ARG A 321 12.60 38.96 36.56
CA ARG A 321 11.41 38.10 36.80
C ARG A 321 10.11 38.59 36.12
N ARG A 322 9.71 37.92 35.04
CA ARG A 322 8.87 36.69 34.94
C ARG A 322 7.38 37.01 34.99
N THR A 323 6.65 36.39 34.04
CA THR A 323 5.18 36.14 34.00
C THR A 323 4.31 37.41 33.88
N ASP A 324 3.28 37.52 33.03
CA ASP A 324 2.28 36.54 32.63
C ASP A 324 1.57 36.92 31.33
N TYR A 325 1.18 35.91 30.56
CA TYR A 325 0.34 36.03 29.38
C TYR A 325 -1.09 36.43 29.79
N ARG A 326 -1.51 37.66 29.49
CA ARG A 326 -2.92 38.06 29.58
C ARG A 326 -3.73 37.45 28.43
N LEU A 327 -4.52 36.44 28.80
CA LEU A 327 -5.74 35.96 28.17
C LEU A 327 -6.60 37.10 27.60
N VAL A 328 -6.73 37.16 26.27
CA VAL A 328 -7.84 37.86 25.61
C VAL A 328 -8.99 36.87 25.43
N ARG A 329 -9.82 36.74 26.47
CA ARG A 329 -11.19 36.24 26.33
C ARG A 329 -12.04 37.38 25.74
N LYS A 330 -12.41 37.27 24.47
CA LYS A 330 -13.60 37.94 23.94
C LYS A 330 -14.65 36.89 23.60
N ALA A 331 -15.49 36.61 24.59
CA ALA A 331 -16.85 36.16 24.36
C ALA A 331 -17.69 37.42 24.15
N CYS A 332 -18.30 37.58 22.97
CA CYS A 332 -19.51 38.38 22.82
C CYS A 332 -20.61 37.44 22.38
N GLN A 333 -21.67 37.46 23.18
CA GLN A 333 -22.86 36.63 23.15
C GLN A 333 -23.77 36.91 21.94
N PRO A 334 -24.74 36.02 21.68
CA PRO A 334 -25.83 36.24 20.74
C PRO A 334 -27.01 36.97 21.41
N ARG A 335 -27.75 37.79 20.63
CA ARG A 335 -29.20 37.68 20.39
C ARG A 335 -29.78 38.92 19.68
N ALA A 336 -30.75 38.63 18.81
CA ALA A 336 -31.69 39.50 18.09
C ALA A 336 -31.07 40.45 17.07
#